data_AF-A0A5R8KH74-F1
#
_entry.id   AF-A0A5R8KH74-F1
#
_cell.length_a   1.000
_cell.length_b   1.000
_cell.length_c   1.000
_cell.angle_alpha   90.00
_cell.angle_beta   90.00
_cell.angle_gamma   90.00
#
_symmetry.space_group_name_H-M   'P 1'
#
loop_
_entity.id
_entity.type
_entity.pdbx_description
1 polymer ?
#
loop_
_entity_poly.entity_id
_entity_poly.type
_entity_poly.pdbx_seq_one_letter_code
_entity_poly.pdbx_strand_id
1 'polypeptide(L)' 'MNPRISQVNFDRQERPFRAEIRTPLGVVEVQWRDVSGDLCWFTNGSGEAKKLAVPAIQRLNRMLTCLDQVTS' A
#
# COMPACT_ATOMS: atom_id res chain seq x y z
N MET A 1 -18.07 1.60 6.54
CA MET A 1 -17.54 1.44 5.16
C MET A 1 -16.16 0.81 5.26
N ASN A 2 -15.88 -0.28 4.54
CA ASN A 2 -14.56 -0.90 4.58
C ASN A 2 -13.55 -0.08 3.78
N PRO A 3 -12.27 -0.06 4.18
CA PRO A 3 -11.20 0.56 3.41
C PRO A 3 -11.12 -0.08 2.02
N ARG A 4 -11.08 0.75 0.97
CA ARG A 4 -10.99 0.30 -0.42
C ARG A 4 -9.74 0.87 -1.05
N ILE A 5 -8.98 0.00 -1.72
CA ILE A 5 -7.88 0.40 -2.57
C ILE A 5 -8.50 1.04 -3.81
N SER A 6 -8.23 2.32 -4.01
CA SER A 6 -8.77 3.10 -5.13
C SER A 6 -7.82 3.10 -6.33
N GLN A 7 -6.52 3.10 -6.05
CA GLN A 7 -5.47 3.17 -7.07
C GLN A 7 -4.20 2.52 -6.52
N VAL A 8 -3.45 1.86 -7.41
CA VAL A 8 -2.09 1.38 -7.17
C VAL A 8 -1.26 1.76 -8.39
N ASN A 9 -0.12 2.39 -8.16
CA ASN A 9 0.84 2.76 -9.19
C ASN A 9 2.12 1.95 -8.99
N PHE A 10 2.62 1.42 -10.09
CA PHE A 10 3.85 0.67 -10.16
C PHE A 10 4.93 1.49 -10.86
N ASP A 11 6.18 1.27 -10.47
CA ASP A 11 7.33 1.89 -11.10
C ASP A 11 7.70 1.16 -12.41
N ARG A 12 8.79 1.57 -13.04
CA ARG A 12 9.27 0.96 -14.29
C ARG A 12 9.72 -0.49 -14.16
N GLN A 13 9.91 -0.97 -12.94
CA GLN A 13 10.33 -2.34 -12.62
C GLN A 13 9.15 -3.14 -12.06
N GLU A 14 7.92 -2.65 -12.29
CA GLU A 14 6.68 -3.26 -11.80
C GLU A 14 6.60 -3.39 -10.28
N ARG A 15 7.41 -2.60 -9.54
CA ARG A 15 7.34 -2.54 -8.09
C ARG A 15 6.30 -1.49 -7.67
N PRO A 16 5.48 -1.78 -6.66
CA PRO A 16 4.51 -0.80 -6.15
C PRO A 16 5.29 0.39 -5.61
N PHE A 17 4.88 1.62 -5.96
CA PHE A 17 5.51 2.83 -5.41
C PHE A 17 4.50 3.76 -4.73
N ARG A 18 3.23 3.75 -5.16
CA ARG A 18 2.17 4.57 -4.57
C ARG A 18 0.82 3.87 -4.64
N ALA A 19 -0.02 4.06 -3.63
CA ALA A 19 -1.42 3.65 -3.65
C ALA A 19 -2.28 4.66 -2.92
N GLU A 20 -3.56 4.68 -3.25
CA GLU A 20 -4.57 5.46 -2.54
C GLU A 20 -5.62 4.53 -1.96
N ILE A 21 -5.89 4.69 -0.66
CA ILE A 21 -6.89 3.93 0.09
C ILE A 21 -7.97 4.89 0.57
N ARG A 22 -9.19 4.65 0.10
CA ARG A 22 -10.37 5.39 0.54
C ARG A 22 -10.94 4.72 1.79
N THR A 23 -11.09 5.50 2.84
CA THR A 23 -11.73 5.10 4.10
C THR A 23 -12.96 5.99 4.35
N PRO A 24 -13.88 5.62 5.24
CA PRO A 24 -14.95 6.52 5.66
C PRO A 24 -14.46 7.81 6.35
N LEU A 25 -13.20 7.87 6.79
CA LEU A 25 -12.60 9.02 7.47
C LEU A 25 -11.66 9.84 6.58
N GLY A 26 -11.63 9.54 5.27
CA GLY A 26 -10.81 10.24 4.28
C GLY A 26 -9.92 9.32 3.47
N VAL A 27 -9.05 9.94 2.67
CA VAL A 27 -8.09 9.25 1.79
C VAL A 27 -6.76 9.10 2.52
N VAL A 28 -6.17 7.91 2.42
CA VAL A 28 -4.82 7.61 2.86
C VAL A 28 -3.98 7.33 1.64
N GLU A 29 -2.91 8.10 1.48
CA GLU A 29 -1.87 7.78 0.50
C GLU A 29 -0.86 6.85 1.13
N VAL A 30 -0.44 5.85 0.38
CA VAL A 30 0.60 4.89 0.76
C VAL A 30 1.72 5.04 -0.24
N GLN A 31 2.95 5.13 0.24
CA GLN A 31 4.15 5.15 -0.60
C GLN A 31 5.07 4.02 -0.18
N TRP A 32 5.52 3.22 -1.13
CA TRP A 32 6.57 2.23 -0.91
C TRP A 32 7.91 2.85 -1.28
N ARG A 33 8.91 2.62 -0.45
CA ARG A 33 10.27 3.09 -0.66
C ARG A 33 11.25 2.03 -0.20
N ASP A 34 12.33 1.88 -0.95
CA ASP A 34 13.48 1.11 -0.53
C ASP A 34 14.17 1.83 0.64
N VAL A 35 14.28 1.14 1.77
CA VAL A 35 14.99 1.59 2.96
C VAL A 35 16.01 0.53 3.31
N SER A 36 17.27 0.76 2.92
CA SER A 36 18.39 -0.16 3.17
C SER A 36 18.21 -1.57 2.58
N GLY A 37 17.57 -1.69 1.42
CA GLY A 37 17.29 -2.96 0.75
C GLY A 37 15.93 -3.56 1.09
N ASP A 38 15.21 -2.99 2.06
CA ASP A 38 13.86 -3.43 2.43
C ASP A 38 12.79 -2.49 1.87
N LEU A 39 11.78 -3.06 1.20
CA LEU A 39 10.65 -2.28 0.68
C LEU A 39 9.67 -1.92 1.82
N CYS A 40 9.87 -0.75 2.40
CA CYS A 40 9.05 -0.20 3.47
C CYS A 40 7.90 0.65 2.93
N TRP A 41 6.78 0.72 3.66
CA TRP A 41 5.63 1.56 3.31
C TRP A 41 5.44 2.71 4.30
N PHE A 42 5.05 3.87 3.78
CA PHE A 42 4.79 5.10 4.52
C PHE A 42 3.38 5.60 4.20
N THR A 43 2.71 6.20 5.18
CA THR A 43 1.34 6.69 4.99
C THR A 43 1.22 8.19 5.20
N ASN A 44 0.43 8.84 4.35
CA ASN A 44 -0.01 10.21 4.52
C ASN A 44 -1.55 10.26 4.63
N GLY A 45 -2.08 11.17 5.44
CA GLY A 45 -3.51 11.25 5.79
C GLY A 45 -3.76 11.40 7.30
N SER A 46 -5.03 11.51 7.69
CA SER A 46 -5.42 11.65 9.10
C SER A 46 -5.11 10.39 9.91
N GLY A 47 -4.78 10.53 11.19
CA GLY A 47 -4.40 9.41 12.05
C GLY A 47 -5.47 8.31 12.12
N GLU A 48 -6.74 8.70 12.20
CA GLU A 48 -7.86 7.75 12.22
C GLU A 48 -8.08 7.07 10.86
N ALA A 49 -7.95 7.80 9.75
CA ALA A 49 -7.99 7.19 8.41
C ALA A 49 -6.84 6.20 8.21
N LYS A 50 -5.63 6.52 8.68
CA LYS A 50 -4.46 5.63 8.63
C LYS A 50 -4.72 4.32 9.35
N LYS A 51 -5.25 4.36 10.57
CA LYS A 51 -5.62 3.15 11.34
C LYS A 51 -6.59 2.27 10.56
N LEU A 52 -7.61 2.88 9.95
CA LEU A 52 -8.57 2.16 9.11
C LEU A 52 -7.92 1.60 7.85
N ALA A 53 -6.93 2.26 7.26
CA ALA A 53 -6.29 1.81 6.02
C ALA A 53 -5.35 0.60 6.20
N VAL A 54 -4.82 0.34 7.41
CA VAL A 54 -3.83 -0.73 7.68
C VAL A 54 -4.21 -2.09 7.08
N PRO A 55 -5.44 -2.63 7.27
CA PRO A 55 -5.80 -3.95 6.73
C PRO A 55 -5.80 -4.00 5.19
N ALA A 56 -6.03 -2.87 4.52
CA ALA A 56 -5.94 -2.80 3.06
C ALA A 56 -4.48 -2.73 2.58
N ILE A 57 -3.62 -2.00 3.29
CA ILE A 57 -2.16 -1.96 3.03
C ILE A 57 -1.56 -3.37 3.19
N GLN A 58 -1.88 -4.06 4.27
CA GLN A 58 -1.40 -5.43 4.52
C GLN A 58 -1.85 -6.41 3.43
N ARG A 59 -3.07 -6.23 2.90
CA ARG A 59 -3.58 -7.04 1.79
C ARG A 59 -2.82 -6.79 0.51
N LEU A 60 -2.51 -5.53 0.19
CA LEU A 60 -1.63 -5.17 -0.93
C LEU A 60 -0.27 -5.85 -0.76
N ASN A 61 0.38 -5.68 0.40
CA ASN A 61 1.68 -6.30 0.65
C ASN A 61 1.65 -7.81 0.44
N ARG A 62 0.62 -8.52 0.93
CA ARG A 62 0.49 -9.97 0.72
C ARG A 62 0.34 -10.35 -0.74
N MET A 63 -0.42 -9.58 -1.52
CA MET A 63 -0.58 -9.82 -2.96
C MET A 63 0.73 -9.63 -3.71
N LEU A 64 1.54 -8.64 -3.30
CA LEU A 64 2.83 -8.32 -3.89
C LEU A 64 3.87 -9.40 -3.56
N THR A 65 3.96 -9.84 -2.31
CA THR A 65 4.90 -10.92 -1.91
C THR A 65 4.53 -12.28 -2.49
N CYS A 66 3.26 -12.51 -2.82
CA CYS A 66 2.83 -13.76 -3.46
C CYS A 66 3.34 -13.85 -4.91
N LEU A 67 3.48 -12.71 -5.61
CA LEU A 67 4.03 -12.66 -6.97
C LEU A 67 5.50 -13.07 -7.01
N ASP A 68 6.30 -12.67 -6.02
CA ASP A 68 7.72 -13.03 -5.94
C ASP A 68 7.94 -14.55 -5.77
N GLN A 69 6.96 -15.27 -5.18
CA GLN A 69 7.05 -16.72 -4.99
C GLN A 69 6.65 -17.54 -6.22
N VAL A 70 5.95 -16.95 -7.20
CA VAL A 70 5.51 -17.66 -8.42
C VAL A 70 6.55 -17.58 -9.53
N THR A 71 7.46 -16.61 -9.47
CA THR A 71 8.52 -16.38 -10.45
C THR A 71 9.89 -16.91 -10.03
N SER A 72 9.99 -17.55 -8.86
CA SER A 72 11.22 -18.16 -8.33
C SER A 72 11.38 -19.63 -8.72
#